data_AF-A0A0W8CFJ8-F1
#
_entry.id   AF-A0A0W8CFJ8-F1
#
_cell.length_a   1.000
_cell.length_b   1.000
_cell.length_c   1.000
_cell.angle_alpha   90.00
_cell.angle_beta   90.00
_cell.angle_gamma   90.00
#
_symmetry.space_group_name_H-M   'P 1'
#
loop_
_entity.id
_entity.type
_entity.pdbx_description
1 polymer ?
#
loop_
_entity_poly.entity_id
_entity_poly.type
_entity_poly.pdbx_seq_one_letter_code
_entity_poly.pdbx_strand_id
1 'polypeptide(L)'
;MFTNFNGPTLVKKLVSATDDPNAKSIAEKLLGSVDNVLTTLNINKDKLKAISSGKLDALEQFIKMKGSEDDVIATLTSLFGGHNNLANILERSRKTDRNAIPLQQKQFAALVKKNINPENFMSTVFKTSPQ
;
A
#
# COMPACT_ATOMS: atom_id res chain seq x y z
N MET A 1 -14.43 28.87 5.58
CA MET A 1 -14.36 27.52 6.19
C MET A 1 -13.41 26.68 5.36
N PHE A 2 -12.22 26.34 5.87
CA PHE A 2 -11.36 25.35 5.23
C PHE A 2 -11.79 23.97 5.73
N THR A 3 -12.30 23.13 4.84
CA THR A 3 -12.67 21.75 5.14
C THR A 3 -11.46 20.98 5.65
N ASN A 4 -11.58 20.42 6.85
CA ASN A 4 -10.55 19.59 7.46
C ASN A 4 -10.55 18.23 6.75
N PHE A 5 -9.79 18.11 5.66
CA PHE A 5 -9.69 16.83 4.94
C PHE A 5 -8.85 15.85 5.77
N ASN A 6 -9.44 14.71 6.13
CA ASN A 6 -8.63 13.59 6.58
C ASN A 6 -7.76 13.07 5.39
N GLY A 7 -6.60 12.50 5.69
CA GLY A 7 -5.62 12.08 4.69
C GLY A 7 -6.20 11.30 3.49
N PRO A 8 -7.01 10.25 3.71
CA PRO A 8 -7.66 9.51 2.62
C PRO A 8 -8.52 10.36 1.69
N THR A 9 -9.36 11.24 2.26
CA THR A 9 -10.21 12.14 1.46
C THR A 9 -9.38 13.13 0.67
N LEU A 10 -8.30 13.67 1.26
CA LEU A 10 -7.40 14.58 0.56
C LEU A 10 -6.72 13.90 -0.63
N VAL A 11 -6.12 12.73 -0.43
CA VAL A 11 -5.43 11.98 -1.50
C VAL A 11 -6.39 11.66 -2.64
N LYS A 12 -7.58 11.14 -2.35
CA LYS A 12 -8.58 10.83 -3.38
C LYS A 12 -9.01 12.07 -4.17
N LYS A 13 -9.24 13.19 -3.49
CA LYS A 13 -9.60 14.45 -4.17
C LYS A 13 -8.48 14.94 -5.09
N LEU A 14 -7.23 14.85 -4.64
CA LEU A 14 -6.09 15.22 -5.47
C LEU A 14 -5.93 14.26 -6.66
N VAL A 15 -6.14 12.94 -6.46
CA VAL A 15 -6.14 11.97 -7.56
C VAL A 15 -7.23 12.30 -8.58
N SER A 16 -8.48 12.56 -8.16
CA SER A 16 -9.52 12.97 -9.10
C SER A 16 -9.22 14.29 -9.81
N ALA A 17 -8.52 15.22 -9.14
CA ALA A 17 -8.13 16.48 -9.75
C ALA A 17 -7.03 16.34 -10.83
N THR A 18 -6.37 15.17 -10.95
CA THR A 18 -5.43 14.94 -12.06
C THR A 18 -6.12 14.75 -13.41
N ASP A 19 -7.43 14.45 -13.39
CA ASP A 19 -8.25 14.30 -14.61
C ASP A 19 -8.72 15.65 -15.18
N ASP A 20 -8.64 16.74 -14.40
CA ASP A 20 -8.93 18.10 -14.84
C ASP A 20 -7.66 18.77 -15.41
N PRO A 21 -7.60 19.11 -16.71
CA PRO A 21 -6.44 19.75 -17.32
C PRO A 21 -5.99 21.05 -16.61
N ASN A 22 -6.91 21.78 -15.99
CA ASN A 22 -6.62 23.03 -15.29
C ASN A 22 -6.01 22.80 -13.90
N ALA A 23 -6.32 21.68 -13.26
CA ALA A 23 -5.85 21.35 -11.91
C ALA A 23 -4.70 20.34 -11.89
N LYS A 24 -4.49 19.60 -12.98
CA LYS A 24 -3.57 18.46 -13.08
C LYS A 24 -2.18 18.73 -12.51
N SER A 25 -1.50 19.77 -13.00
CA SER A 25 -0.12 20.07 -12.60
C SER A 25 -0.01 20.36 -11.09
N ILE A 26 -0.99 21.07 -10.53
CA ILE A 26 -1.02 21.39 -9.09
C ILE A 26 -1.34 20.13 -8.28
N ALA A 27 -2.31 19.33 -8.72
CA ALA A 27 -2.70 18.09 -8.07
C ALA A 27 -1.55 17.08 -8.02
N GLU A 28 -0.85 16.88 -9.14
CA GLU A 28 0.35 16.04 -9.23
C GLU A 28 1.47 16.54 -8.33
N LYS A 29 1.69 17.86 -8.26
CA LYS A 29 2.69 18.47 -7.39
C LYS A 29 2.35 18.29 -5.90
N LEU A 30 1.08 18.40 -5.52
CA LEU A 30 0.62 18.21 -4.14
C LEU A 30 0.66 16.75 -3.71
N LEU A 31 0.32 15.81 -4.61
CA LEU A 31 0.50 14.38 -4.36
C LEU A 31 1.98 14.02 -4.24
N GLY A 32 2.81 14.55 -5.13
CA GLY A 32 4.25 14.33 -5.14
C GLY A 32 4.64 12.86 -5.35
N SER A 33 5.31 12.30 -4.34
CA SER A 33 5.85 10.93 -4.32
C SER A 33 4.98 9.94 -3.54
N VAL A 34 5.28 8.65 -3.67
CA VAL A 34 4.69 7.59 -2.84
C VAL A 34 4.90 7.89 -1.35
N ASP A 35 6.09 8.34 -0.95
CA ASP A 35 6.40 8.66 0.46
C ASP A 35 5.56 9.82 1.00
N ASN A 36 5.29 10.85 0.19
CA ASN A 36 4.39 11.94 0.57
C ASN A 36 2.97 11.43 0.80
N VAL A 37 2.49 10.53 -0.06
CA VAL A 37 1.16 9.93 0.08
C VAL A 37 1.10 9.01 1.30
N LEU A 38 2.11 8.18 1.54
CA LEU A 38 2.21 7.35 2.75
C LEU A 38 2.20 8.21 4.02
N THR A 39 2.92 9.33 4.02
CA THR A 39 2.93 10.31 5.11
C THR A 39 1.55 10.94 5.32
N THR A 40 0.91 11.39 4.24
CA THR A 40 -0.44 11.99 4.27
C THR A 40 -1.49 11.01 4.80
N LEU A 41 -1.38 9.74 4.42
CA LEU A 41 -2.23 8.67 4.91
C LEU A 41 -1.82 8.17 6.30
N ASN A 42 -0.69 8.62 6.85
CA ASN A 42 -0.10 8.13 8.08
C ASN A 42 -0.01 6.58 8.07
N ILE A 43 0.57 6.04 7.00
CA ILE A 43 0.94 4.65 6.83
C ILE A 43 2.46 4.57 7.06
N ASN A 44 2.87 3.87 8.12
CA ASN A 44 4.27 3.69 8.47
C ASN A 44 4.49 2.33 9.16
N LYS A 45 5.77 1.96 9.31
CA LYS A 45 6.21 0.67 9.86
C LYS A 45 5.62 0.36 11.24
N ASP A 46 5.38 1.39 12.05
CA ASP A 46 5.02 1.23 13.47
C ASP A 46 3.50 1.19 13.73
N LYS A 47 2.67 1.48 12.73
CA LYS A 47 1.22 1.74 12.92
C LYS A 47 0.31 0.94 11.98
N LEU A 48 0.53 -0.36 11.87
CA LEU A 48 -0.35 -1.24 11.08
C LEU A 48 -1.82 -1.15 11.47
N LYS A 49 -2.11 -1.13 12.78
CA LYS A 49 -3.47 -0.96 13.32
C LYS A 49 -4.16 0.33 12.86
N ALA A 50 -3.40 1.33 12.41
CA ALA A 50 -3.91 2.59 11.89
C ALA A 50 -4.13 2.58 10.38
N ILE A 51 -3.75 1.51 9.66
CA ILE A 51 -3.99 1.35 8.23
C ILE A 51 -5.43 0.87 8.06
N SER A 52 -6.33 1.81 7.81
CA SER A 52 -7.73 1.49 7.49
C SER A 52 -7.89 1.12 6.01
N SER A 53 -8.98 0.41 5.69
CA SER A 53 -9.37 0.14 4.30
C SER A 53 -9.45 1.41 3.44
N GLY A 54 -9.93 2.53 4.01
CA GLY A 54 -10.00 3.82 3.31
C GLY A 54 -8.62 4.41 2.95
N LYS A 55 -7.60 4.17 3.78
CA LYS A 55 -6.21 4.55 3.46
C LYS A 55 -5.63 3.67 2.36
N LEU A 56 -5.89 2.37 2.42
CA LEU A 56 -5.44 1.43 1.38
C LEU A 56 -6.06 1.74 0.03
N ASP A 57 -7.35 2.04 -0.01
CA ASP A 57 -8.05 2.44 -1.23
C ASP A 57 -7.52 3.76 -1.80
N ALA A 58 -7.25 4.77 -0.94
CA ALA A 58 -6.62 6.01 -1.39
C ALA A 58 -5.21 5.78 -1.97
N LEU A 59 -4.41 4.91 -1.35
CA LEU A 59 -3.10 4.54 -1.87
C LEU A 59 -3.22 3.78 -3.21
N GLU A 60 -4.17 2.86 -3.33
CA GLU A 60 -4.43 2.11 -4.56
C GLU A 60 -4.82 3.02 -5.72
N GLN A 61 -5.65 4.02 -5.48
CA GLN A 61 -6.04 5.02 -6.49
C GLN A 61 -4.86 5.89 -6.92
N PHE A 62 -4.04 6.34 -5.96
CA PHE A 62 -2.82 7.10 -6.28
C PHE A 62 -1.84 6.31 -7.14
N ILE A 63 -1.57 5.06 -6.76
CA ILE A 63 -0.68 4.16 -7.51
C ILE A 63 -1.19 3.96 -8.95
N LYS A 64 -2.50 3.69 -9.11
CA LYS A 64 -3.12 3.54 -10.43
C LYS A 64 -2.99 4.80 -11.28
N MET A 65 -3.19 5.97 -10.68
CA MET A 65 -3.03 7.26 -11.37
C MET A 65 -1.60 7.48 -11.88
N LYS A 66 -0.57 7.04 -11.14
CA LYS A 66 0.83 7.12 -11.59
C LYS A 66 1.15 6.18 -12.75
N GLY A 67 0.23 5.30 -13.15
CA GLY A 67 0.46 4.31 -14.20
C GLY A 67 1.53 3.29 -13.82
N SER A 68 1.87 3.18 -12.53
CA SER A 68 2.85 2.19 -12.07
C SER A 68 2.20 0.81 -11.98
N GLU A 69 2.90 -0.21 -12.47
CA GLU A 69 2.57 -1.62 -12.21
C GLU A 69 2.81 -2.01 -10.74
N ASP A 70 3.42 -1.13 -9.94
CA ASP A 70 3.66 -1.34 -8.51
C ASP A 70 2.34 -1.44 -7.77
N ASP A 71 1.84 -2.65 -7.53
CA ASP A 71 0.65 -2.82 -6.72
C ASP A 71 0.88 -2.31 -5.27
N VAL A 72 -0.23 -2.11 -4.55
CA VAL A 72 -0.21 -1.70 -3.14
C VAL A 72 0.68 -2.62 -2.29
N ILE A 73 0.76 -3.92 -2.63
CA ILE A 73 1.60 -4.88 -1.90
C ILE A 73 3.08 -4.63 -2.16
N ALA A 74 3.50 -4.27 -3.38
CA ALA A 74 4.88 -3.87 -3.67
C ALA A 74 5.29 -2.64 -2.86
N THR A 75 4.42 -1.63 -2.81
CA THR A 75 4.64 -0.42 -1.99
C THR A 75 4.78 -0.78 -0.51
N LEU A 76 3.86 -1.58 0.04
CA LEU A 76 3.92 -2.01 1.43
C LEU A 76 5.14 -2.91 1.68
N THR A 77 5.49 -3.79 0.74
CA THR A 77 6.68 -4.65 0.84
C THR A 77 7.94 -3.79 0.98
N SER A 78 8.08 -2.75 0.16
CA SER A 78 9.18 -1.80 0.26
C SER A 78 9.14 -1.06 1.61
N LEU A 79 7.98 -0.52 1.98
CA LEU A 79 7.79 0.18 3.24
C LEU A 79 8.14 -0.67 4.45
N PHE A 80 7.83 -1.96 4.47
CA PHE A 80 8.14 -2.86 5.60
C PHE A 80 9.50 -3.56 5.48
N GLY A 81 10.27 -3.29 4.42
CA GLY A 81 11.63 -3.79 4.24
C GLY A 81 11.71 -5.24 3.76
N GLY A 82 10.73 -5.71 2.98
CA GLY A 82 10.76 -7.01 2.31
C GLY A 82 9.52 -7.87 2.52
N HIS A 83 9.41 -8.93 1.71
CA HIS A 83 8.24 -9.82 1.71
C HIS A 83 8.07 -10.56 3.05
N ASN A 84 9.17 -11.03 3.65
CA ASN A 84 9.18 -11.66 4.98
C ASN A 84 8.63 -10.73 6.06
N ASN A 85 9.08 -9.48 6.09
CA ASN A 85 8.68 -8.52 7.11
C ASN A 85 7.20 -8.20 6.99
N LEU A 86 6.72 -7.91 5.78
CA LEU A 86 5.29 -7.70 5.54
C LEU A 86 4.47 -8.93 5.96
N ALA A 87 4.87 -10.14 5.57
CA ALA A 87 4.15 -11.37 5.92
C ALA A 87 4.09 -11.61 7.43
N ASN A 88 5.22 -11.44 8.14
CA ASN A 88 5.31 -11.59 9.59
C ASN A 88 4.44 -10.57 10.34
N ILE A 89 4.45 -9.34 9.87
CA ILE A 89 3.68 -8.24 10.44
C ILE A 89 2.17 -8.50 10.31
N LEU A 90 1.73 -8.93 9.13
CA LEU A 90 0.32 -9.22 8.87
C LEU A 90 -0.14 -10.42 9.70
N GLU A 91 0.67 -11.48 9.78
CA GLU A 91 0.33 -12.68 10.55
C GLU A 91 0.24 -12.37 12.06
N ARG A 92 1.20 -11.60 12.61
CA ARG A 92 1.14 -11.16 14.02
C ARG A 92 -0.08 -10.30 14.32
N SER A 93 -0.52 -9.51 13.34
CA SER A 93 -1.65 -8.59 13.49
C SER A 93 -3.00 -9.25 13.22
N ARG A 94 -3.03 -10.49 12.69
CA ARG A 94 -4.23 -11.20 12.20
C ARG A 94 -5.40 -11.24 13.19
N LYS A 95 -5.12 -11.35 14.49
CA LYS A 95 -6.15 -11.41 15.55
C LYS A 95 -6.61 -10.04 16.05
N THR A 96 -5.81 -9.00 15.85
CA THR A 96 -6.02 -7.67 16.46
C THR A 96 -6.38 -6.59 15.45
N ASP A 97 -6.17 -6.85 14.16
CA ASP A 97 -6.40 -5.91 13.08
C ASP A 97 -7.28 -6.56 12.00
N ARG A 98 -8.44 -5.95 11.76
CA ARG A 98 -9.42 -6.43 10.77
C ARG A 98 -8.90 -6.34 9.33
N ASN A 99 -7.88 -5.52 9.07
CA ASN A 99 -7.29 -5.35 7.74
C ASN A 99 -6.13 -6.31 7.48
N ALA A 100 -5.59 -6.98 8.51
CA ALA A 100 -4.47 -7.90 8.35
C ALA A 100 -4.81 -9.08 7.41
N ILE A 101 -5.98 -9.70 7.57
CA ILE A 101 -6.41 -10.82 6.71
C ILE A 101 -6.58 -10.40 5.24
N PRO A 102 -7.36 -9.33 4.91
CA PRO A 102 -7.47 -8.86 3.54
C PRO A 102 -6.13 -8.47 2.90
N LEU A 103 -5.23 -7.84 3.67
CA LEU A 103 -3.89 -7.49 3.18
C LEU A 103 -3.03 -8.73 2.93
N GLN A 104 -3.12 -9.76 3.77
CA GLN A 104 -2.41 -11.01 3.58
C GLN A 104 -2.91 -11.76 2.34
N GLN A 105 -4.23 -11.74 2.09
CA GLN A 105 -4.81 -12.30 0.86
C GLN A 105 -4.34 -11.54 -0.39
N LYS A 106 -4.35 -10.21 -0.36
CA LYS A 106 -3.77 -9.39 -1.44
C LYS A 106 -2.28 -9.69 -1.63
N GLN A 107 -1.52 -9.89 -0.54
CA GLN A 107 -0.12 -10.28 -0.60
C GLN A 107 0.06 -11.61 -1.34
N PHE A 108 -0.70 -12.64 -1.01
CA PHE A 108 -0.63 -13.92 -1.72
C PHE A 108 -1.00 -13.80 -3.19
N ALA A 109 -2.04 -13.04 -3.53
CA ALA A 109 -2.41 -12.80 -4.93
C ALA A 109 -1.28 -12.10 -5.71
N ALA A 110 -0.60 -11.12 -5.10
CA ALA A 110 0.55 -10.45 -5.71
C ALA A 110 1.75 -11.39 -5.91
N LEU A 111 2.01 -12.28 -4.95
CA LEU A 111 3.07 -13.30 -5.05
C LEU A 111 2.77 -14.30 -6.18
N VAL A 112 1.52 -14.78 -6.28
CA VAL A 112 1.09 -15.70 -7.36
C VAL A 112 1.28 -15.06 -8.74
N LYS A 113 0.95 -13.77 -8.90
CA LYS A 113 1.22 -13.02 -10.14
C LYS A 113 2.69 -12.96 -10.51
N LYS A 114 3.59 -13.05 -9.53
CA LYS A 114 5.05 -13.11 -9.71
C LYS A 114 5.58 -14.56 -9.80
N ASN A 115 4.71 -15.53 -10.06
CA ASN A 115 5.04 -16.96 -10.14
C ASN A 115 5.66 -17.52 -8.84
N ILE A 116 5.31 -16.92 -7.71
CA ILE A 116 5.65 -17.44 -6.38
C ILE A 116 4.48 -18.33 -5.93
N ASN A 117 4.78 -19.60 -5.74
CA ASN A 117 3.84 -20.68 -5.46
C ASN A 117 4.26 -21.43 -4.18
N PRO A 118 3.47 -22.37 -3.66
CA PRO A 118 3.82 -23.07 -2.41
C PRO A 118 5.21 -23.74 -2.42
N GLU A 119 5.70 -24.21 -3.57
CA GLU A 119 6.98 -24.91 -3.70
C GLU A 119 8.18 -23.98 -3.53
N ASN A 120 8.10 -22.74 -4.03
CA ASN A 120 9.18 -21.75 -3.95
C ASN A 120 8.94 -20.63 -2.93
N PHE A 121 7.81 -20.65 -2.22
CA PHE A 121 7.41 -19.60 -1.29
C PHE A 121 8.44 -19.40 -0.17
N MET A 122 8.86 -20.48 0.48
CA MET A 122 9.77 -20.41 1.62
C MET A 122 11.14 -19.85 1.22
N SER A 123 11.70 -20.33 0.10
CA SER A 123 12.98 -19.84 -0.42
C SER A 123 12.91 -18.42 -0.97
N THR A 124 11.77 -17.99 -1.52
CA THR A 124 11.64 -16.64 -2.10
C THR A 124 11.24 -15.58 -1.09
N VAL A 125 10.25 -15.87 -0.24
CA VAL A 125 9.70 -14.91 0.74
C VAL A 125 10.56 -14.86 1.99
N PHE A 126 10.96 -16.02 2.52
CA PHE A 126 11.71 -16.13 3.77
C PHE A 126 13.21 -16.37 3.59
N LYS A 127 13.68 -16.54 2.34
CA LYS A 127 15.09 -16.81 2.02
C LYS A 127 15.66 -18.02 2.75
N THR A 128 14.82 -19.02 3.03
CA THR A 128 15.27 -20.29 3.59
C THR A 128 15.87 -21.14 2.47
N SER A 129 17.06 -21.69 2.66
CA SER A 129 17.59 -22.71 1.76
C SER A 129 16.66 -23.93 1.74
N PRO A 130 16.56 -24.67 0.62
CA PRO A 130 15.97 -26.00 0.63
C PRO A 130 16.73 -26.85 1.66
N GLN A 131 15.99 -27.53 2.55
CA GLN A 131 16.56 -28.59 3.40
C GLN A 131 16.83 -29.82 2.57
#